data_AF-A0A2R5G628-F1
#
_entry.id   AF-A0A2R5G628-F1
#
_cell.length_a   1.000
_cell.length_b   1.000
_cell.length_c   1.000
_cell.angle_alpha   90.00
_cell.angle_beta   90.00
_cell.angle_gamma   90.00
#
_symmetry.space_group_name_H-M   'P 1'
#
loop_
_entity.id
_entity.type
_entity.pdbx_description
1 polymer ?
#
loop_
_entity_poly.entity_id
_entity_poly.type
_entity_poly.pdbx_seq_one_letter_code
_entity_poly.pdbx_strand_id
1 'polypeptide(L)'
;MSSYLNLGMVSPFRLARDIEALPPSDGKTKFADEFYKWRGISYNHAFYSPKPPHSHEALPAWALTTLRAHATDPRHEYTIEELERAQTDSRVWNEMQTFLEITGELHNNCRMFWGRAIIAWSRGPEDAMQKLVHLNDKFALDGLSPPSYAGLGWCLGLFDKPQGETAVFGKIRPKNVNTHKIKDKLSEFRRIAVKAVGSSEAVSSPRPSTSRQSRIESFFSPASAAKRRKLGTEDD
;
A
#
# COMPACT_ATOMS: atom_id res chain seq x y z
N MET A 1 12.16 -2.74 5.04
CA MET A 1 12.00 -2.94 6.51
C MET A 1 10.57 -2.79 6.99
N SER A 2 9.73 -1.97 6.34
CA SER A 2 8.36 -1.71 6.78
C SER A 2 7.51 -2.98 6.89
N SER A 3 7.56 -3.87 5.90
CA SER A 3 6.91 -5.18 5.89
C SER A 3 7.27 -6.04 7.12
N TYR A 4 8.56 -6.22 7.37
CA TYR A 4 9.07 -6.98 8.53
C TYR A 4 8.67 -6.35 9.88
N LEU A 5 8.67 -5.02 9.97
CA LEU A 5 8.24 -4.31 11.18
C LEU A 5 6.73 -4.42 11.40
N ASN A 6 5.95 -4.38 10.32
CA ASN A 6 4.50 -4.48 10.37
C ASN A 6 4.05 -5.87 10.83
N LEU A 7 4.70 -6.92 10.31
CA LEU A 7 4.42 -8.31 10.65
C LEU A 7 5.06 -8.76 11.97
N GLY A 8 5.76 -7.88 12.68
CA GLY A 8 6.42 -8.20 13.95
C GLY A 8 7.63 -9.14 13.82
N MET A 9 8.12 -9.39 12.60
CA MET A 9 9.29 -10.23 12.35
C MET A 9 10.59 -9.61 12.89
N VAL A 10 10.61 -8.28 13.03
CA VAL A 10 11.73 -7.54 13.60
C VAL A 10 11.21 -6.63 14.71
N SER A 11 11.82 -6.72 15.89
CA SER A 11 11.48 -5.85 17.02
C SER A 11 11.87 -4.39 16.72
N PRO A 12 10.95 -3.42 16.91
CA PRO A 12 11.28 -2.02 16.75
C PRO A 12 12.31 -1.54 17.78
N PHE A 13 12.33 -2.12 18.99
CA PHE A 13 13.34 -1.78 20.00
C PHE A 13 14.74 -2.26 19.62
N ARG A 14 14.83 -3.40 18.94
CA ARG A 14 16.11 -3.86 18.38
C ARG A 14 16.62 -2.88 17.33
N LEU A 15 15.77 -2.47 16.40
CA LEU A 15 16.17 -1.46 15.40
C LEU A 15 16.54 -0.14 16.05
N ALA A 16 15.79 0.35 17.04
CA ALA A 16 16.13 1.57 17.76
C ALA A 16 17.56 1.50 18.35
N ARG A 17 17.86 0.44 19.10
CA ARG A 17 19.21 0.22 19.65
C ARG A 17 20.27 0.16 18.55
N ASP A 18 20.01 -0.59 17.48
CA ASP A 18 20.97 -0.78 16.39
C ASP A 18 21.22 0.54 15.62
N ILE A 19 20.19 1.39 15.45
CA ILE A 19 20.32 2.75 14.90
C ILE A 19 21.25 3.59 15.78
N GLU A 20 21.04 3.59 17.11
CA GLU A 20 21.86 4.39 18.02
C GLU A 20 23.33 3.99 17.98
N ALA A 21 23.61 2.69 17.82
CA ALA A 21 24.97 2.16 17.73
C ALA A 21 25.70 2.49 16.41
N LEU A 22 24.98 2.88 15.34
CA LEU A 22 25.61 3.25 14.07
C LEU A 22 26.38 4.59 14.17
N PRO A 23 27.48 4.77 13.43
CA PRO A 23 28.15 6.06 13.35
C PRO A 23 27.26 7.14 12.72
N PRO A 24 27.47 8.43 13.04
CA PRO A 24 26.73 9.53 12.42
C PRO A 24 26.87 9.51 10.89
N SER A 25 25.73 9.59 10.21
CA SER A 25 25.66 9.71 8.76
C SER A 25 24.31 10.29 8.34
N ASP A 26 24.24 10.87 7.15
CA ASP A 26 22.97 11.34 6.58
C ASP A 26 21.93 10.22 6.46
N GLY A 27 22.38 8.99 6.16
CA GLY A 27 21.54 7.80 6.10
C GLY A 27 20.95 7.45 7.46
N LYS A 28 21.78 7.42 8.52
CA LYS A 28 21.33 7.22 9.90
C LYS A 28 20.29 8.26 10.29
N THR A 29 20.58 9.55 10.08
CA THR A 29 19.69 10.65 10.46
C THR A 29 18.35 10.55 9.75
N LYS A 30 18.33 10.31 8.43
CA LYS A 30 17.09 10.15 7.67
C LYS A 30 16.29 8.92 8.10
N PHE A 31 16.96 7.78 8.29
CA PHE A 31 16.27 6.57 8.75
C PHE A 31 15.68 6.76 10.15
N ALA A 32 16.44 7.36 11.08
CA ALA A 32 15.97 7.65 12.42
C ALA A 32 14.77 8.62 12.42
N ASP A 33 14.76 9.61 11.54
CA ASP A 33 13.63 10.55 11.40
C ASP A 33 12.35 9.82 10.96
N GLU A 34 12.43 9.00 9.91
CA GLU A 34 11.32 8.15 9.44
C GLU A 34 10.88 7.13 10.50
N PHE A 35 11.84 6.49 11.17
CA PHE A 35 11.58 5.41 12.10
C PHE A 35 11.02 5.90 13.44
N TYR A 36 11.56 6.98 14.01
CA TYR A 36 11.10 7.48 15.30
C TYR A 36 9.93 8.46 15.15
N LYS A 37 10.03 9.44 14.25
CA LYS A 37 9.02 10.50 14.15
C LYS A 37 7.84 10.05 13.32
N TRP A 38 8.04 9.68 12.06
CA TRP A 38 6.94 9.40 11.15
C TRP A 38 6.20 8.11 11.51
N ARG A 39 6.92 7.04 11.85
CA ARG A 39 6.29 5.85 12.41
C ARG A 39 5.62 6.16 13.75
N GLY A 40 6.29 6.87 14.66
CA GLY A 40 5.78 7.18 16.00
C GLY A 40 4.48 8.00 15.97
N ILE A 41 4.46 9.10 15.21
CA ILE A 41 3.26 9.95 15.07
C ILE A 41 2.11 9.20 14.41
N SER A 42 2.39 8.26 13.50
CA SER A 42 1.36 7.44 12.87
C SER A 42 0.63 6.53 13.87
N TYR A 43 1.39 5.88 14.76
CA TYR A 43 0.80 5.09 15.85
C TYR A 43 0.11 5.97 16.88
N ASN A 44 0.69 7.12 17.23
CA ASN A 44 0.06 8.10 18.12
C ASN A 44 -1.31 8.54 17.56
N HIS A 45 -1.37 8.92 16.29
CA HIS A 45 -2.60 9.34 15.65
C HIS A 45 -3.64 8.22 15.59
N ALA A 46 -3.25 6.99 15.22
CA ALA A 46 -4.18 5.87 15.21
C ALA A 46 -4.71 5.49 16.61
N PHE A 47 -3.92 5.73 17.67
CA PHE A 47 -4.31 5.44 19.04
C PHE A 47 -5.22 6.52 19.64
N TYR A 48 -4.88 7.80 19.45
CA TYR A 48 -5.58 8.91 20.09
C TYR A 48 -6.72 9.49 19.24
N SER A 49 -6.72 9.29 17.92
CA SER A 49 -7.80 9.78 17.09
C SER A 49 -9.08 8.97 17.35
N PRO A 50 -10.23 9.63 17.59
CA PRO A 50 -11.51 8.95 17.70
C PRO A 50 -12.02 8.45 16.34
N LYS A 51 -11.35 8.84 15.24
CA LYS A 51 -11.74 8.50 13.87
C LYS A 51 -10.92 7.33 13.36
N PRO A 52 -11.53 6.38 12.61
CA PRO A 52 -10.78 5.27 12.04
C PRO A 52 -9.65 5.79 11.12
N PRO A 53 -8.40 5.31 11.27
CA PRO A 53 -7.26 5.83 10.52
C PRO A 53 -7.37 5.59 9.01
N HIS A 54 -8.13 4.57 8.59
CA HIS A 54 -8.41 4.24 7.19
C HIS A 54 -9.62 5.01 6.61
N SER A 55 -10.24 5.91 7.38
CA SER A 55 -11.38 6.72 6.92
C SER A 55 -10.94 8.12 6.54
N HIS A 56 -11.63 8.73 5.56
CA HIS A 56 -11.46 10.14 5.23
C HIS A 56 -11.73 11.05 6.44
N GLU A 57 -12.52 10.61 7.42
CA GLU A 57 -12.79 11.34 8.66
C GLU A 57 -11.55 11.58 9.52
N ALA A 58 -10.48 10.79 9.34
CA ALA A 58 -9.21 11.01 10.00
C ALA A 58 -8.43 12.21 9.43
N LEU A 59 -8.88 12.81 8.32
CA LEU A 59 -8.24 13.97 7.72
C LEU A 59 -8.55 15.26 8.49
N PRO A 60 -7.63 16.24 8.49
CA PRO A 60 -7.90 17.52 9.11
C PRO A 60 -9.02 18.27 8.36
N ALA A 61 -9.81 19.05 9.10
CA ALA A 61 -10.97 19.76 8.56
C ALA A 61 -10.64 20.62 7.33
N TRP A 62 -9.47 21.27 7.31
CA TRP A 62 -9.04 22.10 6.17
C TRP A 62 -8.91 21.29 4.87
N ALA A 63 -8.45 20.04 4.97
CA ALA A 63 -8.25 19.17 3.82
C ALA A 63 -9.59 18.66 3.29
N LEU A 64 -10.49 18.26 4.20
CA LEU A 64 -11.85 17.87 3.82
C LEU A 64 -12.60 19.01 3.14
N THR A 65 -12.55 20.22 3.70
CA THR A 65 -13.22 21.40 3.13
C THR A 65 -12.71 21.71 1.73
N THR A 66 -11.39 21.76 1.53
CA THR A 66 -10.83 22.11 0.21
C THR A 66 -11.11 21.02 -0.82
N LEU A 67 -10.96 19.74 -0.47
CA LEU A 67 -11.22 18.65 -1.41
C LEU A 67 -12.70 18.55 -1.80
N ARG A 68 -13.63 18.83 -0.86
CA ARG A 68 -15.07 18.87 -1.15
C ARG A 68 -15.46 20.11 -1.97
N ALA A 69 -14.88 21.27 -1.70
CA ALA A 69 -15.12 22.49 -2.48
C ALA A 69 -14.73 22.30 -3.96
N HIS A 70 -13.72 21.47 -4.21
CA HIS A 70 -13.24 21.15 -5.55
C HIS A 70 -13.82 19.83 -6.09
N ALA A 71 -14.84 19.21 -5.48
CA ALA A 71 -15.38 17.92 -5.91
C ALA A 71 -15.96 17.94 -7.34
N THR A 72 -16.49 19.09 -7.78
CA THR A 72 -17.11 19.24 -9.10
C THR A 72 -16.14 19.67 -10.20
N ASP A 73 -14.86 19.87 -9.89
CA ASP A 73 -13.88 20.26 -10.91
C ASP A 73 -13.74 19.13 -11.95
N PRO A 74 -13.68 19.46 -13.25
CA PRO A 74 -13.56 18.48 -14.33
C PRO A 74 -12.31 17.61 -14.15
N ARG A 75 -12.49 16.30 -14.20
CA ARG A 75 -11.39 15.33 -14.12
C ARG A 75 -11.72 14.05 -14.88
N HIS A 76 -10.67 13.31 -15.21
CA HIS A 76 -10.79 11.95 -15.70
C HIS A 76 -10.82 10.99 -14.50
N GLU A 77 -11.79 10.09 -14.45
CA GLU A 77 -11.96 9.12 -13.37
C GLU A 77 -11.63 7.72 -13.88
N TYR A 78 -10.96 6.94 -13.03
CA TYR A 78 -10.75 5.51 -13.27
C TYR A 78 -11.58 4.70 -12.27
N THR A 79 -12.09 3.58 -12.74
CA THR A 79 -12.68 2.53 -11.90
C THR A 79 -11.61 1.88 -11.02
N ILE A 80 -12.02 1.21 -9.95
CA ILE A 80 -11.07 0.53 -9.07
C ILE A 80 -10.35 -0.61 -9.83
N GLU A 81 -11.04 -1.29 -10.75
CA GLU A 81 -10.49 -2.36 -11.56
C GLU A 81 -9.43 -1.87 -12.54
N GLU A 82 -9.62 -0.71 -13.16
CA GLU A 82 -8.62 -0.07 -14.02
C GLU A 82 -7.37 0.32 -13.23
N LEU A 83 -7.57 0.90 -12.03
CA LEU A 83 -6.46 1.25 -11.13
C LEU A 83 -5.69 0.01 -10.68
N GLU A 84 -6.39 -1.06 -10.27
CA GLU A 84 -5.75 -2.32 -9.88
C GLU A 84 -4.88 -2.91 -10.99
N ARG A 85 -5.38 -2.87 -12.23
CA ARG A 85 -4.70 -3.41 -13.42
C ARG A 85 -3.68 -2.46 -14.03
N ALA A 86 -3.39 -1.33 -13.38
CA ALA A 86 -2.47 -0.32 -13.89
C ALA A 86 -2.87 0.18 -15.29
N GLN A 87 -4.16 0.47 -15.50
CA GLN A 87 -4.74 0.90 -16.79
C GLN A 87 -5.13 2.37 -16.75
N THR A 88 -4.17 3.25 -16.51
CA THR A 88 -4.35 4.71 -16.60
C THR A 88 -3.60 5.30 -17.79
N ASP A 89 -3.85 6.58 -18.11
CA ASP A 89 -3.09 7.32 -19.12
C ASP A 89 -1.66 7.64 -18.64
N SER A 90 -1.40 7.57 -17.33
CA SER A 90 -0.05 7.77 -16.79
C SER A 90 0.72 6.46 -16.80
N ARG A 91 1.56 6.29 -17.84
CA ARG A 91 2.53 5.18 -17.90
C ARG A 91 3.39 5.07 -16.64
N VAL A 92 3.80 6.19 -16.06
CA VAL A 92 4.63 6.24 -14.84
C VAL A 92 3.85 5.75 -13.62
N TRP A 93 2.57 6.12 -13.50
CA TRP A 93 1.71 5.60 -12.44
C TRP A 93 1.48 4.10 -12.59
N ASN A 94 1.21 3.65 -13.82
CA ASN A 94 1.01 2.24 -14.12
C ASN A 94 2.24 1.41 -13.74
N GLU A 95 3.45 1.90 -14.04
CA GLU A 95 4.70 1.23 -13.64
C GLU A 95 4.85 1.15 -12.11
N MET A 96 4.48 2.19 -11.35
CA MET A 96 4.47 2.14 -9.88
C MET A 96 3.47 1.11 -9.35
N GLN A 97 2.27 1.07 -9.93
CA GLN A 97 1.21 0.15 -9.53
C GLN A 97 1.60 -1.30 -9.83
N THR A 98 2.10 -1.60 -11.03
CA THR A 98 2.60 -2.93 -11.40
C THR A 98 3.78 -3.34 -10.52
N PHE A 99 4.69 -2.42 -10.18
CA PHE A 99 5.78 -2.71 -9.26
C PHE A 99 5.27 -3.09 -7.86
N LEU A 100 4.30 -2.33 -7.34
CA LEU A 100 3.65 -2.64 -6.07
C LEU A 100 2.93 -3.99 -6.10
N GLU A 101 2.22 -4.31 -7.19
CA GLU A 101 1.57 -5.62 -7.38
C GLU A 101 2.57 -6.78 -7.37
N ILE A 102 3.71 -6.63 -8.05
CA ILE A 102 4.71 -7.71 -8.19
C ILE A 102 5.51 -7.90 -6.90
N THR A 103 5.92 -6.81 -6.26
CA THR A 103 6.90 -6.85 -5.17
C THR A 103 6.27 -6.73 -3.79
N GLY A 104 5.06 -6.19 -3.71
CA GLY A 104 4.40 -5.84 -2.46
C GLY A 104 5.04 -4.67 -1.71
N GLU A 105 6.02 -3.99 -2.32
CA GLU A 105 6.68 -2.80 -1.75
C GLU A 105 6.65 -1.64 -2.74
N LEU A 106 6.58 -0.41 -2.22
CA LEU A 106 6.74 0.79 -3.04
C LEU A 106 7.55 1.82 -2.26
N HIS A 107 8.64 2.29 -2.86
CA HIS A 107 9.50 3.29 -2.23
C HIS A 107 8.69 4.51 -1.80
N ASN A 108 8.91 5.03 -0.59
CA ASN A 108 8.07 6.11 0.00
C ASN A 108 7.82 7.30 -0.94
N ASN A 109 8.88 7.85 -1.57
CA ASN A 109 8.72 8.91 -2.58
C ASN A 109 7.74 8.54 -3.70
N CYS A 110 7.83 7.31 -4.26
CA CYS A 110 6.91 6.82 -5.28
C CYS A 110 5.49 6.68 -4.73
N ARG A 111 5.33 6.14 -3.51
CA ARG A 111 4.01 6.04 -2.83
C ARG A 111 3.32 7.39 -2.70
N MET A 112 4.07 8.46 -2.44
CA MET A 112 3.51 9.83 -2.41
C MET A 112 3.00 10.30 -3.79
N PHE A 113 3.72 10.00 -4.88
CA PHE A 113 3.26 10.37 -6.23
C PHE A 113 2.09 9.51 -6.67
N TRP A 114 2.20 8.20 -6.42
CA TRP A 114 1.15 7.21 -6.65
C TRP A 114 -0.14 7.60 -5.93
N GLY A 115 -0.06 7.96 -4.64
CA GLY A 115 -1.24 8.31 -3.85
C GLY A 115 -1.83 9.67 -4.20
N ARG A 116 -1.00 10.69 -4.48
CA ARG A 116 -1.50 12.00 -4.94
C ARG A 116 -2.22 11.91 -6.28
N ALA A 117 -1.84 10.99 -7.17
CA ALA A 117 -2.53 10.78 -8.44
C ALA A 117 -4.00 10.36 -8.23
N ILE A 118 -4.28 9.54 -7.21
CA ILE A 118 -5.64 9.09 -6.90
C ILE A 118 -6.58 10.25 -6.59
N ILE A 119 -6.12 11.35 -5.97
CA ILE A 119 -6.95 12.55 -5.80
C ILE A 119 -7.45 13.07 -7.14
N ALA A 120 -6.57 13.13 -8.14
CA ALA A 120 -6.91 13.65 -9.46
C ALA A 120 -7.97 12.79 -10.18
N TRP A 121 -8.14 11.53 -9.76
CA TRP A 121 -9.02 10.55 -10.39
C TRP A 121 -10.18 10.13 -9.48
N SER A 122 -10.49 10.95 -8.49
CA SER A 122 -11.54 10.68 -7.49
C SER A 122 -12.51 11.84 -7.35
N ARG A 123 -13.76 11.53 -7.03
CA ARG A 123 -14.87 12.50 -6.91
C ARG A 123 -14.80 13.40 -5.67
N GLY A 124 -13.95 13.06 -4.72
CA GLY A 124 -13.85 13.74 -3.45
C GLY A 124 -12.94 12.99 -2.47
N PRO A 125 -12.79 13.49 -1.24
CA PRO A 125 -11.92 12.88 -0.24
C PRO A 125 -12.37 11.47 0.18
N GLU A 126 -13.69 11.20 0.17
CA GLU A 126 -14.27 9.89 0.49
C GLU A 126 -13.85 8.83 -0.53
N ASP A 127 -14.12 9.09 -1.81
CA ASP A 127 -13.75 8.21 -2.93
C ASP A 127 -12.23 8.04 -3.03
N ALA A 128 -11.47 9.13 -2.86
CA ALA A 128 -10.01 9.08 -2.88
C ALA A 128 -9.45 8.20 -1.77
N MET A 129 -9.95 8.34 -0.53
CA MET A 129 -9.51 7.51 0.58
C MET A 129 -9.88 6.04 0.36
N GLN A 130 -11.10 5.76 -0.12
CA GLN A 130 -11.53 4.38 -0.40
C GLN A 130 -10.63 3.71 -1.44
N LYS A 131 -10.36 4.37 -2.56
CA LYS A 131 -9.44 3.87 -3.60
C LYS A 131 -8.03 3.66 -3.06
N LEU A 132 -7.49 4.63 -2.31
CA LEU A 132 -6.16 4.54 -1.70
C LEU A 132 -6.03 3.36 -0.76
N VAL A 133 -6.96 3.23 0.20
CA VAL A 133 -6.97 2.14 1.18
C VAL A 133 -7.12 0.79 0.49
N HIS A 134 -8.05 0.67 -0.45
CA HIS A 134 -8.28 -0.57 -1.19
C HIS A 134 -7.04 -1.05 -1.93
N LEU A 135 -6.43 -0.19 -2.75
CA LEU A 135 -5.23 -0.57 -3.51
C LEU A 135 -4.06 -0.86 -2.57
N ASN A 136 -3.91 -0.06 -1.53
CA ASN A 136 -2.83 -0.22 -0.57
C ASN A 136 -2.91 -1.55 0.18
N ASP A 137 -4.06 -1.85 0.77
CA ASP A 137 -4.22 -3.04 1.60
C ASP A 137 -4.28 -4.32 0.77
N LYS A 138 -4.66 -4.22 -0.50
CA LYS A 138 -4.62 -5.35 -1.43
C LYS A 138 -3.21 -5.74 -1.85
N PHE A 139 -2.31 -4.76 -2.08
CA PHE A 139 -1.01 -5.03 -2.69
C PHE A 139 0.19 -4.82 -1.77
N ALA A 140 0.13 -3.89 -0.81
CA ALA A 140 1.30 -3.55 0.01
C ALA A 140 1.48 -4.52 1.20
N LEU A 141 2.66 -5.15 1.30
CA LEU A 141 3.03 -6.02 2.42
C LEU A 141 3.10 -5.29 3.77
N ASP A 142 3.30 -3.97 3.72
CA ASP A 142 3.29 -3.09 4.90
C ASP A 142 1.95 -2.37 5.13
N GLY A 143 0.91 -2.76 4.38
CA GLY A 143 -0.46 -2.25 4.49
C GLY A 143 -1.15 -2.62 5.79
N LEU A 144 -2.44 -2.27 5.91
CA LEU A 144 -3.27 -2.57 7.08
C LEU A 144 -2.66 -2.08 8.42
N SER A 145 -1.90 -1.00 8.39
CA SER A 145 -1.07 -0.54 9.51
C SER A 145 -1.17 0.97 9.75
N PRO A 146 -0.97 1.46 10.99
CA PRO A 146 -1.01 2.90 11.26
C PRO A 146 -0.07 3.75 10.38
N PRO A 147 1.21 3.39 10.18
CA PRO A 147 2.09 4.13 9.27
C PRO A 147 1.61 4.10 7.83
N SER A 148 1.02 3.00 7.39
CA SER A 148 0.45 2.90 6.05
C SER A 148 -0.72 3.87 5.88
N TYR A 149 -1.71 3.84 6.77
CA TYR A 149 -2.87 4.74 6.71
C TYR A 149 -2.47 6.21 6.88
N ALA A 150 -1.51 6.51 7.76
CA ALA A 150 -0.96 7.86 7.89
C ALA A 150 -0.31 8.35 6.59
N GLY A 151 0.41 7.49 5.87
CA GLY A 151 0.99 7.81 4.57
C GLY A 151 -0.06 8.07 3.48
N LEU A 152 -1.15 7.29 3.46
CA LEU A 152 -2.29 7.53 2.58
C LEU A 152 -3.00 8.85 2.94
N GLY A 153 -3.24 9.08 4.23
CA GLY A 153 -3.80 10.31 4.75
C GLY A 153 -2.93 11.53 4.43
N TRP A 154 -1.61 11.40 4.47
CA TRP A 154 -0.69 12.47 4.08
C TRP A 154 -0.88 12.86 2.61
N CYS A 155 -1.12 11.88 1.74
CA CYS A 155 -1.51 12.10 0.36
C CYS A 155 -2.87 12.80 0.22
N LEU A 156 -3.63 13.01 1.31
CA LEU A 156 -4.86 13.81 1.34
C LEU A 156 -4.76 15.01 2.30
N GLY A 157 -3.59 15.30 2.90
CA GLY A 157 -3.36 16.49 3.75
C GLY A 157 -3.15 16.23 5.25
N LEU A 158 -3.16 14.96 5.70
CA LEU A 158 -2.80 14.63 7.09
C LEU A 158 -1.33 14.97 7.36
N PHE A 159 -1.04 15.60 8.50
CA PHE A 159 0.31 16.06 8.90
C PHE A 159 0.98 17.04 7.90
N ASP A 160 0.22 17.65 7.00
CA ASP A 160 0.69 18.68 6.08
C ASP A 160 -0.01 20.02 6.38
N LYS A 161 0.45 21.08 5.73
CA LYS A 161 -0.15 22.42 5.79
C LYS A 161 -0.76 22.82 4.43
N PRO A 162 -1.81 23.66 4.43
CA PRO A 162 -2.39 24.19 3.21
C PRO A 162 -1.34 24.86 2.31
N GLN A 163 -1.49 24.67 1.00
CA GLN A 163 -0.69 25.28 -0.05
C GLN A 163 -1.55 26.23 -0.91
N GLY A 164 -0.96 26.77 -1.97
CA GLY A 164 -1.69 27.51 -2.99
C GLY A 164 -2.83 26.66 -3.59
N GLU A 165 -3.96 27.31 -3.84
CA GLU A 165 -5.17 26.65 -4.32
C GLU A 165 -5.09 26.37 -5.82
N THR A 166 -5.47 25.16 -6.22
CA THR A 166 -5.44 24.70 -7.61
C THR A 166 -6.68 23.87 -7.91
N ALA A 167 -7.07 23.78 -9.18
CA ALA A 167 -8.17 22.91 -9.59
C ALA A 167 -7.92 21.47 -9.15
N VAL A 168 -8.98 20.76 -8.78
CA VAL A 168 -9.03 19.36 -8.31
C VAL A 168 -8.37 19.14 -6.94
N PHE A 169 -7.18 19.68 -6.71
CA PHE A 169 -6.43 19.49 -5.46
C PHE A 169 -6.82 20.50 -4.38
N GLY A 170 -7.43 21.64 -4.74
CA GLY A 170 -7.62 22.75 -3.84
C GLY A 170 -6.29 23.17 -3.22
N LYS A 171 -6.24 23.26 -1.89
CA LYS A 171 -5.03 23.64 -1.12
C LYS A 171 -4.08 22.48 -0.84
N ILE A 172 -4.31 21.31 -1.43
CA ILE A 172 -3.39 20.19 -1.39
C ILE A 172 -2.25 20.43 -2.38
N ARG A 173 -1.00 20.13 -1.99
CA ARG A 173 0.13 20.21 -2.92
C ARG A 173 -0.06 19.23 -4.10
N PRO A 174 -0.19 19.70 -5.34
CA PRO A 174 -0.22 18.81 -6.49
C PRO A 174 1.15 18.15 -6.65
N LYS A 175 1.15 16.90 -7.09
CA LYS A 175 2.37 16.18 -7.48
C LYS A 175 2.18 15.65 -8.89
N ASN A 176 2.95 16.18 -9.85
CA ASN A 176 2.94 15.67 -11.21
C ASN A 176 3.63 14.30 -11.25
N VAL A 177 2.87 13.27 -11.62
CA VAL A 177 3.36 11.88 -11.69
C VAL A 177 4.36 11.69 -12.82
N ASN A 178 4.35 12.54 -13.86
CA ASN A 178 5.20 12.38 -15.05
C ASN A 178 6.59 13.04 -14.94
N THR A 179 7.05 13.36 -13.73
CA THR A 179 8.36 14.00 -13.54
C THR A 179 9.54 13.06 -13.83
N HIS A 180 10.60 13.57 -14.46
CA HIS A 180 11.79 12.80 -14.85
C HIS A 180 12.44 12.04 -13.67
N LYS A 181 12.46 12.64 -12.47
CA LYS A 181 13.02 12.03 -11.26
C LYS A 181 12.36 10.70 -10.86
N ILE A 182 11.09 10.49 -11.19
CA ILE A 182 10.37 9.25 -10.89
C ILE A 182 10.69 8.20 -11.95
N LYS A 183 10.78 8.61 -13.22
CA LYS A 183 11.10 7.72 -14.35
C LYS A 183 12.45 7.03 -14.16
N ASP A 184 13.46 7.76 -13.70
CA ASP A 184 14.79 7.20 -13.45
C ASP A 184 14.75 6.14 -12.34
N LYS A 185 14.06 6.44 -11.23
CA LYS A 185 13.85 5.49 -10.12
C LYS A 185 13.08 4.26 -10.55
N LEU A 186 12.04 4.40 -11.37
CA LEU A 186 11.25 3.27 -11.85
C LEU A 186 12.04 2.35 -12.76
N SER A 187 12.91 2.90 -13.60
CA SER A 187 13.80 2.10 -14.45
C SER A 187 14.75 1.25 -13.59
N GLU A 188 15.29 1.84 -12.52
CA GLU A 188 16.11 1.11 -11.54
C GLU A 188 15.30 0.05 -10.78
N PHE A 189 14.10 0.40 -10.28
CA PHE A 189 13.22 -0.52 -9.56
C PHE A 189 12.78 -1.69 -10.44
N ARG A 190 12.45 -1.43 -11.70
CA ARG A 190 12.12 -2.48 -12.69
C ARG A 190 13.29 -3.44 -12.86
N ARG A 191 14.53 -2.92 -12.98
CA ARG A 191 15.72 -3.78 -13.07
C ARG A 191 15.87 -4.68 -11.84
N ILE A 192 15.63 -4.13 -10.65
CA ILE A 192 15.72 -4.88 -9.39
C ILE A 192 14.63 -5.93 -9.29
N ALA A 193 13.37 -5.58 -9.57
CA ALA A 193 12.25 -6.52 -9.57
C ALA A 193 12.43 -7.63 -10.60
N VAL A 194 12.82 -7.30 -11.83
CA VAL A 194 13.10 -8.29 -12.87
C VAL A 194 14.26 -9.20 -12.47
N LYS A 195 15.29 -8.70 -11.77
CA LYS A 195 16.36 -9.55 -11.24
C LYS A 195 15.87 -10.46 -10.10
N ALA A 196 15.02 -9.94 -9.21
CA ALA A 196 14.45 -10.69 -8.10
C ALA A 196 13.49 -11.79 -8.58
N VAL A 197 12.68 -11.52 -9.61
CA VAL A 197 11.77 -12.48 -10.25
C VAL A 197 12.52 -13.41 -11.22
N GLY A 198 13.49 -12.88 -11.96
CA GLY A 198 14.33 -13.58 -12.95
C GLY A 198 15.51 -14.38 -12.38
N SER A 199 15.56 -14.56 -11.05
CA SER A 199 16.32 -15.66 -10.41
C SER A 199 15.43 -16.90 -10.20
N SER A 200 14.16 -16.82 -10.59
CA SER A 200 13.19 -17.90 -10.64
C SER A 200 12.53 -17.89 -12.02
N GLU A 201 13.26 -18.29 -13.05
CA GLU A 201 12.70 -18.45 -14.40
C GLU A 201 11.53 -19.45 -14.39
N ALA A 202 10.30 -18.94 -14.45
CA ALA A 202 9.18 -19.44 -15.25
C ALA A 202 7.90 -18.63 -14.96
N VAL A 203 7.77 -17.42 -15.51
CA VAL A 203 6.44 -16.83 -15.74
C VAL A 203 6.44 -16.13 -17.11
N SER A 204 6.48 -16.96 -18.16
CA SER A 204 5.77 -16.64 -19.39
C SER A 204 4.87 -17.82 -19.73
N SER A 205 3.62 -17.74 -19.29
CA SER A 205 2.53 -18.49 -19.91
C SER A 205 1.26 -17.66 -19.76
N PRO A 206 0.43 -17.51 -20.81
CA PRO A 206 -0.86 -16.88 -20.68
C PRO A 206 -1.68 -17.63 -19.63
N ARG A 207 -2.41 -16.91 -18.76
CA ARG A 207 -3.23 -17.51 -17.70
C ARG A 207 -4.11 -18.63 -18.27
N PRO A 208 -4.07 -19.86 -17.72
CA PRO A 208 -5.08 -20.84 -18.04
C PRO A 208 -6.41 -20.44 -17.40
N SER A 209 -7.48 -20.52 -18.19
CA SER A 209 -8.86 -20.28 -17.80
C SER A 209 -9.30 -21.18 -16.64
N THR A 210 -9.98 -20.56 -15.66
CA THR A 210 -11.02 -21.13 -14.78
C THR A 210 -11.00 -22.65 -14.51
N SER A 211 -9.94 -23.19 -13.89
CA SER A 211 -9.96 -24.57 -13.36
C SER A 211 -9.40 -24.71 -11.94
N ARG A 212 -8.97 -23.61 -11.30
CA ARG A 212 -8.28 -23.65 -9.99
C ARG A 212 -9.19 -23.69 -8.76
N GLN A 213 -10.51 -23.45 -8.91
CA GLN A 213 -11.46 -23.54 -7.79
C GLN A 213 -11.67 -24.98 -7.31
N SER A 214 -11.59 -25.98 -8.20
CA SER A 214 -11.81 -27.40 -7.85
C SER A 214 -10.77 -27.98 -6.88
N ARG A 215 -9.54 -27.44 -6.84
CA ARG A 215 -8.45 -27.97 -5.99
C ARG A 215 -8.53 -27.48 -4.54
N ILE A 216 -9.07 -26.29 -4.28
CA ILE A 216 -9.15 -25.75 -2.91
C ILE A 216 -10.31 -26.44 -2.16
N GLU A 217 -11.43 -26.71 -2.82
CA GLU A 217 -12.58 -27.41 -2.21
C GLU A 217 -12.24 -28.84 -1.79
N SER A 218 -11.36 -29.53 -2.52
CA SER A 218 -10.88 -30.87 -2.15
C SER A 218 -10.01 -30.89 -0.88
N PHE A 219 -9.42 -29.75 -0.51
CA PHE A 219 -8.54 -29.62 0.67
C PHE A 219 -9.34 -29.41 1.96
N PHE A 220 -10.58 -28.91 1.85
CA PHE A 220 -11.48 -28.65 2.98
C PHE A 220 -12.62 -29.68 3.13
N SER A 221 -12.65 -30.73 2.30
CA SER A 221 -13.62 -31.83 2.49
C SER A 221 -13.17 -32.79 3.59
N PRO A 222 -14.00 -33.04 4.62
CA PRO A 222 -13.65 -33.99 5.68
C PRO A 222 -13.64 -35.42 5.12
N ALA A 223 -12.51 -36.12 5.30
CA ALA A 223 -12.33 -37.49 4.84
C ALA A 223 -13.35 -38.43 5.49
N SER A 224 -14.09 -39.16 4.64
CA SER A 224 -15.01 -40.24 5.00
C SER A 224 -14.35 -41.26 5.94
N ALA A 225 -14.96 -41.44 7.10
CA ALA A 225 -14.69 -42.53 8.02
C ALA A 225 -15.18 -43.86 7.42
N ALA A 226 -14.28 -44.81 7.16
CA ALA A 226 -14.59 -46.24 7.17
C ALA A 226 -13.34 -47.13 7.06
N LYS A 227 -12.79 -47.55 8.20
CA LYS A 227 -12.29 -48.93 8.33
C LYS A 227 -12.50 -49.41 9.76
N ARG A 228 -13.69 -49.94 10.02
CA ARG A 228 -14.00 -50.73 11.22
C ARG A 228 -13.01 -51.91 11.29
N ARG A 229 -12.18 -51.93 12.33
CA ARG A 229 -11.44 -53.13 12.75
C ARG A 229 -12.45 -54.03 13.47
N LYS A 230 -12.85 -55.14 12.87
CA LYS A 230 -13.54 -56.23 13.58
C LYS A 230 -12.55 -56.80 14.61
N LEU A 231 -12.80 -56.59 15.89
CA LEU A 231 -12.32 -57.54 16.91
C LEU A 231 -13.37 -58.65 16.97
N GLY A 232 -12.93 -59.87 16.69
CA GLY A 232 -13.72 -61.09 16.87
C GLY A 232 -13.86 -61.40 18.35
N THR A 233 -15.03 -61.91 18.69
CA THR A 233 -15.40 -62.57 19.94
C THR A 233 -14.75 -63.96 20.05
N GLU A 234 -14.54 -64.32 21.32
CA GLU A 234 -14.14 -65.60 21.96
C GLU A 234 -14.46 -66.92 21.23
N ASP A 235 -13.57 -67.92 21.33
CA ASP A 235 -13.77 -69.12 22.17
C ASP A 235 -12.58 -70.12 22.07
N ASP A 236 -12.41 -70.87 23.17
CA ASP A 236 -11.47 -71.97 23.55
C ASP A 236 -10.13 -71.61 24.24
#